data_AF-A0A1J5QHQ3-F1
#
_entry.id   AF-A0A1J5QHQ3-F1
#
_cell.length_a   1.000
_cell.length_b   1.000
_cell.length_c   1.000
_cell.angle_alpha   90.00
_cell.angle_beta   90.00
_cell.angle_gamma   90.00
#
_symmetry.space_group_name_H-M   'P 1'
#
loop_
_entity.id
_entity.type
_entity.pdbx_description
1 polymer ?
#
loop_
_entity_poly.entity_id
_entity_poly.type
_entity_poly.pdbx_seq_one_letter_code
_entity_poly.pdbx_strand_id
1 'polypeptide(L)'
;MTALLLGADVATGATLQLSAPMGVQPLLGARFYGFNNTAFALFAAAVVLVASAIANPWVRGGRRRLAVAVVVVIGLGATVLDGLPGLGSDLGGPPGLVPGFAVLALLAAGVRLTWRRVLLVLGGGAAAVTFFAVLDWLRPPDSRTHLGRFVQTVIDGGAWPVIARKAGQNLHTLAGSALSLLATAGLVLALVLLTRRVRRAAHAPDGGAYAWLSNGVPLRRLGDASPMIRPAVVALAVVLGIAFAVNDSGIVIPAVGLGVAFPLLIAATANGILLLRPERDREPPPHAPE
;
A
#
# COMPACT_ATOMS: atom_id res chain seq x y z
N MET A 1 -12.92 -5.36 -6.78
CA MET A 1 -13.31 -6.77 -6.51
C MET A 1 -12.44 -7.39 -5.42
N THR A 2 -11.11 -7.48 -5.58
CA THR A 2 -10.19 -8.09 -4.59
C THR A 2 -10.34 -7.54 -3.17
N ALA A 3 -10.33 -6.21 -2.99
CA ALA A 3 -10.51 -5.60 -1.67
C ALA A 3 -11.88 -5.89 -1.03
N LEU A 4 -12.95 -5.92 -1.84
CA LEU A 4 -14.30 -6.22 -1.37
C LEU A 4 -14.45 -7.69 -1.00
N LEU A 5 -13.90 -8.60 -1.80
CA LEU A 5 -13.92 -10.04 -1.51
C LEU A 5 -13.14 -10.36 -0.24
N LEU A 6 -11.92 -9.85 -0.09
CA LEU A 6 -11.11 -10.09 1.12
C LEU A 6 -11.72 -9.41 2.36
N GLY A 7 -12.25 -8.20 2.20
CA GLY A 7 -12.94 -7.50 3.29
C GLY A 7 -14.23 -8.21 3.73
N ALA A 8 -15.04 -8.68 2.78
CA ALA A 8 -16.23 -9.46 3.05
C ALA A 8 -15.88 -10.82 3.67
N ASP A 9 -14.86 -11.50 3.15
CA ASP A 9 -14.37 -12.77 3.69
C ASP A 9 -14.00 -12.64 5.17
N VAL A 10 -13.14 -11.67 5.51
CA VAL A 10 -12.75 -11.39 6.90
C VAL A 10 -13.96 -10.98 7.75
N ALA A 11 -14.89 -10.18 7.20
CA ALA A 11 -16.14 -9.82 7.88
C ALA A 11 -17.05 -11.02 8.16
N THR A 12 -17.00 -12.07 7.32
CA THR A 12 -17.80 -13.29 7.45
C THR A 12 -17.08 -14.45 8.14
N GLY A 13 -15.88 -14.22 8.69
CA GLY A 13 -15.13 -15.22 9.46
C GLY A 13 -13.94 -15.86 8.74
N ALA A 14 -13.43 -15.23 7.67
CA ALA A 14 -12.23 -15.63 6.92
C ALA A 14 -12.26 -17.07 6.34
N THR A 15 -13.45 -17.53 5.93
CA THR A 15 -13.66 -18.91 5.45
C THR A 15 -13.06 -19.18 4.07
N LEU A 16 -12.93 -18.16 3.22
CA LEU A 16 -12.32 -18.28 1.89
C LEU A 16 -10.79 -18.29 1.94
N GLN A 17 -10.19 -17.80 3.03
CA GLN A 17 -8.76 -17.90 3.28
C GLN A 17 -8.31 -19.30 3.70
N LEU A 18 -9.22 -20.18 4.11
CA LEU A 18 -8.91 -21.56 4.47
C LEU A 18 -8.67 -22.38 3.20
N SER A 19 -7.46 -22.92 3.06
CA SER A 19 -7.04 -23.78 1.94
C SER A 19 -6.91 -23.10 0.57
N ALA A 20 -6.92 -21.76 0.50
CA ALA A 20 -6.56 -21.05 -0.72
C ALA A 20 -5.05 -21.19 -1.00
N PRO A 21 -4.59 -21.18 -2.27
CA PRO A 21 -3.16 -21.28 -2.63
C PRO A 21 -2.27 -20.21 -1.98
N MET A 22 -2.87 -19.06 -1.65
CA MET A 22 -2.24 -17.92 -0.96
C MET A 22 -2.84 -17.69 0.44
N GLY A 23 -3.67 -18.63 0.91
CA GLY A 23 -4.40 -18.58 2.18
C GLY A 23 -3.69 -19.36 3.29
N VAL A 24 -4.39 -19.54 4.40
CA VAL A 24 -3.89 -20.31 5.55
C VAL A 24 -3.95 -21.80 5.23
N GLN A 25 -2.83 -22.51 5.37
CA GLN A 25 -2.78 -23.97 5.28
C GLN A 25 -3.11 -24.59 6.63
N PRO A 26 -4.21 -25.37 6.76
CA PRO A 26 -4.64 -25.88 8.06
C PRO A 26 -3.66 -26.82 8.75
N LEU A 27 -2.74 -27.41 7.98
CA LEU A 27 -1.69 -28.32 8.46
C LEU A 27 -0.61 -27.63 9.30
N LEU A 28 -0.49 -26.30 9.26
CA LEU A 28 0.55 -25.54 9.96
C LEU A 28 0.13 -25.02 11.34
N GLY A 29 -1.10 -25.30 11.80
CA GLY A 29 -1.56 -24.95 13.16
C GLY A 29 -1.65 -23.45 13.45
N ALA A 30 -1.69 -22.61 12.42
CA ALA A 30 -1.83 -21.17 12.55
C ALA A 30 -3.28 -20.76 12.87
N ARG A 31 -3.46 -19.52 13.34
CA ARG A 31 -4.78 -18.92 13.59
C ARG A 31 -5.65 -18.93 12.31
N PHE A 32 -6.91 -19.34 12.45
CA PHE A 32 -7.87 -19.56 11.35
C PHE A 32 -8.84 -18.39 11.08
N TYR A 33 -8.60 -17.22 11.68
CA TYR A 33 -9.48 -16.05 11.56
C TYR A 33 -8.68 -14.78 11.26
N GLY A 34 -9.31 -13.76 10.70
CA GLY A 34 -8.68 -12.47 10.37
C GLY A 34 -7.68 -12.50 9.21
N PHE A 35 -6.95 -11.40 9.01
CA PHE A 35 -5.97 -11.30 7.94
C PHE A 35 -4.69 -12.07 8.27
N ASN A 36 -4.28 -12.94 7.36
CA ASN A 36 -2.89 -13.40 7.32
C ASN A 36 -2.02 -12.40 6.53
N ASN A 37 -0.69 -12.46 6.67
CA ASN A 37 0.21 -11.47 6.05
C ASN A 37 0.10 -11.40 4.51
N THR A 38 -0.21 -12.51 3.84
CA THR A 38 -0.43 -12.58 2.39
C THR A 38 -1.75 -11.90 2.00
N ALA A 39 -2.83 -12.20 2.72
CA ALA A 39 -4.15 -11.61 2.53
C ALA A 39 -4.15 -10.11 2.86
N PHE A 40 -3.43 -9.71 3.92
CA PHE A 40 -3.14 -8.31 4.23
C PHE A 40 -2.44 -7.64 3.05
N ALA A 41 -1.35 -8.22 2.52
CA ALA A 41 -0.62 -7.62 1.41
C ALA A 41 -1.50 -7.41 0.15
N LEU A 42 -2.35 -8.39 -0.18
CA LEU A 42 -3.32 -8.30 -1.27
C LEU A 42 -4.38 -7.22 -1.01
N PHE A 43 -4.95 -7.21 0.20
CA PHE A 43 -5.98 -6.26 0.62
C PHE A 43 -5.43 -4.82 0.63
N ALA A 44 -4.29 -4.60 1.29
CA ALA A 44 -3.61 -3.33 1.39
C ALA A 44 -3.25 -2.76 0.01
N ALA A 45 -2.69 -3.59 -0.88
CA ALA A 45 -2.38 -3.16 -2.24
C ALA A 45 -3.64 -2.77 -3.02
N ALA A 46 -4.68 -3.59 -2.96
CA ALA A 46 -5.94 -3.35 -3.66
C ALA A 46 -6.66 -2.10 -3.13
N VAL A 47 -6.73 -1.91 -1.81
CA VAL A 47 -7.47 -0.81 -1.19
C VAL A 47 -6.79 0.54 -1.42
N VAL A 48 -5.45 0.60 -1.42
CA VAL A 48 -4.71 1.82 -1.79
C VAL A 48 -4.98 2.21 -3.25
N LEU A 49 -4.97 1.23 -4.16
CA LEU A 49 -5.25 1.47 -5.58
C LEU A 49 -6.70 1.90 -5.81
N VAL A 50 -7.67 1.28 -5.14
CA VAL A 50 -9.08 1.66 -5.20
C VAL A 50 -9.28 3.06 -4.64
N ALA A 51 -8.72 3.38 -3.47
CA ALA A 51 -8.79 4.71 -2.88
C ALA A 51 -8.24 5.78 -3.83
N SER A 52 -7.10 5.49 -4.47
CA SER A 52 -6.46 6.37 -5.43
C SER A 52 -7.32 6.56 -6.69
N ALA A 53 -7.93 5.49 -7.20
CA ALA A 53 -8.81 5.54 -8.37
C ALA A 53 -10.09 6.36 -8.09
N ILE A 54 -10.72 6.17 -6.92
CA ILE A 54 -11.92 6.93 -6.52
C ILE A 54 -11.57 8.39 -6.24
N ALA A 55 -10.41 8.69 -5.66
CA ALA A 55 -9.95 10.05 -5.38
C ALA A 55 -9.55 10.82 -6.66
N ASN A 56 -9.09 10.12 -7.70
CA ASN A 56 -8.57 10.71 -8.94
C ASN A 56 -9.49 11.77 -9.60
N PRO A 57 -10.80 11.52 -9.84
CA PRO A 57 -11.68 12.53 -10.45
C PRO A 57 -11.83 13.80 -9.60
N TRP A 58 -11.86 13.67 -8.27
CA TRP A 58 -11.96 14.81 -7.36
C TRP A 58 -10.70 15.68 -7.38
N VAL A 59 -9.52 15.04 -7.46
CA VAL A 59 -8.24 15.75 -7.59
C VAL A 59 -8.16 16.47 -8.93
N ARG A 60 -8.55 15.80 -10.03
CA ARG A 60 -8.61 16.40 -11.37
C ARG A 60 -9.56 17.59 -11.42
N GLY A 61 -10.72 17.49 -10.77
CA GLY A 61 -11.69 18.58 -10.68
C GLY A 61 -11.37 19.66 -9.64
N GLY A 62 -10.17 19.67 -9.05
CA GLY A 62 -9.75 20.67 -8.06
C GLY A 62 -10.39 20.53 -6.67
N ARG A 63 -11.28 19.56 -6.47
CA ARG A 63 -11.99 19.29 -5.20
C ARG A 63 -11.14 18.47 -4.24
N ARG A 64 -9.94 18.98 -3.91
CA ARG A 64 -8.94 18.26 -3.11
C ARG A 64 -9.41 17.86 -1.72
N ARG A 65 -10.27 18.68 -1.08
CA ARG A 65 -10.85 18.35 0.23
C ARG A 65 -11.70 17.07 0.18
N LEU A 66 -12.50 16.89 -0.88
CA LEU A 66 -13.30 15.67 -1.07
C LEU A 66 -12.39 14.47 -1.38
N ALA A 67 -11.35 14.66 -2.18
CA ALA A 67 -10.36 13.61 -2.44
C ALA A 67 -9.70 13.11 -1.14
N VAL A 68 -9.30 14.05 -0.26
CA VAL A 68 -8.74 13.74 1.06
C VAL A 68 -9.76 13.00 1.92
N ALA A 69 -11.00 13.49 1.98
CA ALA A 69 -12.06 12.85 2.76
C ALA A 69 -12.30 11.39 2.31
N VAL A 70 -12.37 11.14 1.00
CA VAL A 70 -12.49 9.79 0.43
C VAL A 70 -11.31 8.91 0.86
N VAL A 71 -10.08 9.40 0.71
CA VAL A 71 -8.87 8.64 1.09
C VAL A 71 -8.87 8.32 2.59
N VAL A 72 -9.22 9.29 3.44
CA VAL A 72 -9.28 9.11 4.89
C VAL A 72 -10.37 8.12 5.28
N VAL A 73 -11.57 8.23 4.72
CA VAL A 73 -12.68 7.29 5.01
C VAL A 73 -12.31 5.86 4.62
N ILE A 74 -11.76 5.68 3.41
CA ILE A 74 -11.34 4.35 2.96
C ILE A 74 -10.17 3.82 3.81
N GLY A 75 -9.20 4.67 4.12
CA GLY A 75 -8.04 4.29 4.94
C GLY A 75 -8.43 3.92 6.38
N LEU A 76 -9.34 4.68 6.99
CA LEU A 76 -9.90 4.35 8.30
C LEU A 76 -10.68 3.03 8.24
N GLY A 77 -11.55 2.86 7.25
CA GLY A 77 -12.29 1.60 7.06
C GLY A 77 -11.36 0.40 6.90
N ALA A 78 -10.31 0.53 6.08
CA ALA A 78 -9.31 -0.51 5.90
C ALA A 78 -8.55 -0.81 7.20
N THR A 79 -8.12 0.23 7.93
CA THR A 79 -7.40 0.08 9.20
C THR A 79 -8.27 -0.57 10.28
N VAL A 80 -9.56 -0.20 10.33
CA VAL A 80 -10.52 -0.78 11.26
C VAL A 80 -10.76 -2.25 10.90
N LEU A 81 -11.04 -2.58 9.64
CA LEU A 81 -11.25 -3.97 9.21
C LEU A 81 -10.04 -4.86 9.55
N ASP A 82 -8.85 -4.32 9.37
CA ASP A 82 -7.57 -5.00 9.60
C ASP A 82 -7.23 -5.15 11.09
N GLY A 83 -7.39 -4.08 11.87
CA GLY A 83 -6.98 -4.02 13.26
C GLY A 83 -8.05 -4.43 14.29
N LEU A 84 -9.34 -4.50 13.94
CA LEU A 84 -10.39 -4.76 14.92
C LEU A 84 -10.21 -6.15 15.56
N PRO A 85 -10.18 -6.24 16.91
CA PRO A 85 -10.22 -7.53 17.59
C PRO A 85 -11.50 -8.29 17.23
N GLY A 86 -11.36 -9.50 16.69
CA GLY A 86 -12.49 -10.35 16.25
C GLY A 86 -12.76 -10.34 14.74
N LEU A 87 -12.24 -9.37 13.98
CA LEU A 87 -12.28 -9.34 12.51
C LEU A 87 -10.88 -9.62 11.96
N GLY A 88 -10.17 -8.59 11.46
CA GLY A 88 -8.85 -8.73 10.86
C GLY A 88 -7.79 -9.15 11.87
N SER A 89 -7.86 -8.65 13.11
CA SER A 89 -6.94 -8.95 14.23
C SER A 89 -5.45 -9.02 13.86
N ASP A 90 -5.03 -8.38 12.77
CA ASP A 90 -3.62 -8.28 12.36
C ASP A 90 -3.00 -7.11 13.13
N LEU A 91 -2.10 -7.41 14.05
CA LEU A 91 -1.40 -6.38 14.83
C LEU A 91 -0.33 -5.67 13.98
N GLY A 92 0.12 -6.29 12.88
CA GLY A 92 1.17 -5.78 12.01
C GLY A 92 0.69 -4.93 10.82
N GLY A 93 -0.59 -5.02 10.46
CA GLY A 93 -1.17 -4.31 9.33
C GLY A 93 -1.50 -2.83 9.56
N PRO A 94 -2.13 -2.41 10.69
CA PRO A 94 -2.44 -1.01 10.97
C PRO A 94 -1.21 -0.07 10.99
N PRO A 95 -0.04 -0.47 11.55
CA PRO A 95 1.19 0.30 11.44
C PRO A 95 1.64 0.61 10.01
N GLY A 96 1.28 -0.24 9.03
CA GLY A 96 1.55 0.01 7.61
C GLY A 96 0.48 0.85 6.92
N LEU A 97 -0.80 0.52 7.15
CA LEU A 97 -1.93 1.19 6.50
C LEU A 97 -2.04 2.67 6.92
N VAL A 98 -1.93 2.99 8.22
CA VAL A 98 -2.15 4.36 8.71
C VAL A 98 -1.15 5.35 8.10
N PRO A 99 0.19 5.12 8.13
CA PRO A 99 1.13 6.02 7.50
C PRO A 99 0.98 6.08 5.97
N GLY A 100 0.68 4.95 5.34
CA GLY A 100 0.49 4.88 3.90
C GLY A 100 -0.70 5.70 3.41
N PHE A 101 -1.83 5.59 4.10
CA PHE A 101 -3.03 6.39 3.81
C PHE A 101 -2.88 7.86 4.19
N ALA A 102 -2.14 8.19 5.25
CA ALA A 102 -1.79 9.56 5.58
C ALA A 102 -0.92 10.20 4.46
N VAL A 103 0.08 9.47 3.96
CA VAL A 103 0.88 9.91 2.81
C VAL A 103 0.03 10.08 1.56
N LEU A 104 -0.88 9.15 1.29
CA LEU A 104 -1.81 9.25 0.16
C LEU A 104 -2.71 10.49 0.29
N ALA A 105 -3.25 10.77 1.47
CA ALA A 105 -4.09 11.93 1.74
C ALA A 105 -3.32 13.25 1.57
N LEU A 106 -2.09 13.33 2.07
CA LEU A 106 -1.22 14.51 1.87
C LEU A 106 -0.95 14.75 0.38
N LEU A 107 -0.65 13.70 -0.37
CA LEU A 107 -0.43 13.80 -1.81
C LEU A 107 -1.72 14.14 -2.59
N ALA A 108 -2.88 13.63 -2.16
CA ALA A 108 -4.19 14.01 -2.70
C ALA A 108 -4.53 15.49 -2.44
N ALA A 109 -4.10 16.03 -1.31
CA ALA A 109 -4.16 17.47 -1.02
C ALA A 109 -3.17 18.30 -1.87
N GLY A 110 -2.25 17.65 -2.60
CA GLY A 110 -1.16 18.27 -3.34
C GLY A 110 -0.08 18.89 -2.46
N VAL A 111 0.04 18.36 -1.24
CA VAL A 111 1.08 18.74 -0.28
C VAL A 111 2.38 18.04 -0.68
N ARG A 112 3.46 18.80 -0.87
CA ARG A 112 4.78 18.22 -1.18
C ARG A 112 5.28 17.38 0.00
N LEU A 113 5.67 16.13 -0.25
CA LEU A 113 6.33 15.32 0.77
C LEU A 113 7.70 15.90 1.07
N THR A 114 7.89 16.35 2.30
CA THR A 114 9.21 16.67 2.86
C THR A 114 9.59 15.57 3.84
N TRP A 115 10.88 15.32 4.04
CA TRP A 115 11.36 14.34 5.02
C TRP A 115 10.78 14.59 6.42
N ARG A 116 10.56 15.87 6.78
CA ARG A 116 9.90 16.27 8.04
C ARG A 116 8.47 15.76 8.13
N ARG A 117 7.68 15.90 7.06
CA ARG A 117 6.28 15.42 7.03
C ARG A 117 6.21 13.90 7.10
N VAL A 118 7.14 13.21 6.44
CA VAL A 118 7.28 11.75 6.54
C VAL A 118 7.58 11.35 7.99
N LEU A 119 8.57 11.99 8.63
CA LEU A 119 8.89 11.75 10.04
C LEU A 119 7.73 12.09 10.97
N LEU A 120 6.95 13.14 10.70
CA LEU A 120 5.77 13.47 11.51
C LEU A 120 4.68 12.40 11.40
N VAL A 121 4.42 11.87 10.20
CA VAL A 121 3.44 10.81 9.99
C VAL A 121 3.90 9.51 10.65
N LEU A 122 5.16 9.11 10.42
CA LEU A 122 5.74 7.90 11.01
C LEU A 122 5.86 8.03 12.54
N GLY A 123 6.37 9.16 13.02
CA GLY A 123 6.53 9.46 14.43
C GLY A 123 5.19 9.60 15.15
N GLY A 124 4.18 10.21 14.52
CA GLY A 124 2.82 10.29 15.06
C GLY A 124 2.17 8.91 15.17
N GLY A 125 2.32 8.06 14.14
CA GLY A 125 1.88 6.67 14.20
C GLY A 125 2.58 5.87 15.29
N ALA A 126 3.92 5.97 15.38
CA ALA A 126 4.70 5.32 16.41
C ALA A 126 4.32 5.81 17.82
N ALA A 127 4.09 7.12 17.99
CA ALA A 127 3.65 7.70 19.25
C ALA A 127 2.26 7.19 19.65
N ALA A 128 1.31 7.10 18.71
CA ALA A 128 -0.02 6.55 18.99
C ALA A 128 0.05 5.07 19.41
N VAL A 129 0.82 4.25 18.69
CA VAL A 129 1.03 2.83 19.05
C VAL A 129 1.68 2.71 20.43
N THR A 130 2.73 3.50 20.68
CA THR A 130 3.43 3.52 21.97
C THR A 130 2.50 3.96 23.10
N PHE A 131 1.66 4.98 22.86
CA PHE A 131 0.68 5.45 23.82
C PHE A 131 -0.29 4.35 24.23
N PHE A 132 -0.91 3.65 23.27
CA PHE A 132 -1.80 2.53 23.58
C PHE A 132 -1.07 1.36 24.22
N ALA A 133 0.18 1.09 23.83
CA ALA A 133 1.02 0.07 24.44
C ALA A 133 1.30 0.35 25.92
N VAL A 134 1.61 1.60 26.25
CA VAL A 134 1.84 2.04 27.63
C VAL A 134 0.55 2.02 28.43
N LEU A 135 -0.57 2.47 27.86
CA LEU A 135 -1.89 2.35 28.52
C LEU A 135 -2.26 0.90 28.83
N ASP A 136 -1.94 -0.04 27.93
CA ASP A 136 -2.15 -1.46 28.18
C ASP A 136 -1.18 -2.01 29.24
N TRP A 137 0.06 -1.54 29.26
CA TRP A 137 1.05 -1.90 30.29
C TRP A 137 0.66 -1.41 31.70
N LEU A 138 -0.02 -0.27 31.81
CA LEU A 138 -0.53 0.26 33.09
C LEU A 138 -1.65 -0.62 33.69
N ARG A 139 -2.23 -1.55 32.94
CA ARG A 139 -3.20 -2.51 33.46
C ARG A 139 -2.53 -3.52 34.40
N PRO A 140 -3.30 -4.15 35.31
CA PRO A 140 -2.81 -5.24 36.16
C PRO A 140 -2.11 -6.33 35.31
N PRO A 141 -1.00 -6.93 35.79
CA PRO A 141 -0.20 -7.87 35.01
C PRO A 141 -1.01 -8.98 34.33
N ASP A 142 -2.00 -9.53 35.03
CA ASP A 142 -2.87 -10.62 34.55
C ASP A 142 -3.81 -10.19 33.41
N SER A 143 -4.06 -8.89 33.28
CA SER A 143 -4.98 -8.29 32.29
C SER A 143 -4.26 -7.60 31.12
N ARG A 144 -2.92 -7.59 31.09
CA ARG A 144 -2.14 -6.99 30.01
C ARG A 144 -2.29 -7.82 28.74
N THR A 145 -2.47 -7.15 27.59
CA THR A 145 -2.36 -7.83 26.30
C THR A 145 -0.89 -8.08 25.94
N HIS A 146 -0.65 -8.68 24.77
CA HIS A 146 0.70 -8.86 24.24
C HIS A 146 1.47 -7.54 24.09
N LEU A 147 0.76 -6.44 23.85
CA LEU A 147 1.36 -5.13 23.67
C LEU A 147 1.92 -4.58 24.99
N GLY A 148 1.14 -4.63 26.07
CA GLY A 148 1.59 -4.23 27.41
C GLY A 148 2.68 -5.14 27.97
N ARG A 149 2.64 -6.46 27.70
CA ARG A 149 3.74 -7.36 28.08
C ARG A 149 5.03 -7.06 27.32
N PHE A 150 4.95 -6.68 26.04
CA PHE A 150 6.12 -6.27 25.27
C PHE A 150 6.76 -5.01 25.85
N VAL A 151 5.97 -4.03 26.28
CA VAL A 151 6.50 -2.84 27.00
C VAL A 151 7.28 -3.25 28.24
N GLN A 152 6.77 -4.21 29.02
CA GLN A 152 7.51 -4.77 30.15
C GLN A 152 8.84 -5.41 29.70
N THR A 153 8.82 -6.25 28.65
CA THR A 153 10.06 -6.83 28.08
C THR A 153 11.07 -5.78 27.64
N VAL A 154 10.61 -4.63 27.11
CA VAL A 154 11.48 -3.52 26.73
C VAL A 154 12.10 -2.85 27.96
N ILE A 155 11.31 -2.61 29.00
CA ILE A 155 11.78 -2.05 30.28
C ILE A 155 12.80 -2.98 30.94
N ASP A 156 12.57 -4.29 30.88
CA ASP A 156 13.45 -5.31 31.44
C ASP A 156 14.76 -5.52 30.61
N GLY A 157 14.97 -4.72 29.55
CA GLY A 157 16.14 -4.82 28.67
C GLY A 157 16.10 -5.98 27.67
N GLY A 158 14.98 -6.72 27.59
CA GLY A 158 14.77 -7.87 26.69
C GLY A 158 14.39 -7.50 25.25
N ALA A 159 14.34 -6.22 24.90
CA ALA A 159 13.96 -5.76 23.55
C ALA A 159 14.90 -6.29 22.46
N TRP A 160 16.21 -6.22 22.71
CA TRP A 160 17.22 -6.55 21.69
C TRP A 160 17.19 -8.02 21.26
N PRO A 161 17.13 -9.01 22.16
CA PRO A 161 16.96 -10.42 21.78
C PRO A 161 15.70 -10.67 20.94
N VAL A 162 14.59 -9.98 21.23
CA VAL A 162 13.34 -10.13 20.47
C VAL A 162 13.49 -9.56 19.06
N ILE A 163 14.08 -8.38 18.91
CA ILE A 163 14.35 -7.74 17.62
C ILE A 163 15.33 -8.59 16.80
N ALA A 164 16.45 -9.01 17.41
CA ALA A 164 17.46 -9.83 16.75
C ALA A 164 16.90 -11.17 16.27
N ARG A 165 16.05 -11.82 17.08
CA ARG A 165 15.35 -13.06 16.68
C ARG A 165 14.43 -12.82 15.49
N LYS A 166 13.58 -11.78 15.52
CA LYS A 166 12.69 -11.43 14.39
C LYS A 166 13.47 -11.08 13.12
N ALA A 167 14.54 -10.29 13.24
CA ALA A 167 15.41 -9.96 12.12
C ALA A 167 16.08 -11.20 11.53
N GLY A 168 16.56 -12.12 12.39
CA GLY A 168 17.11 -13.40 11.98
C GLY A 168 16.10 -14.29 11.26
N GLN A 169 14.84 -14.35 11.72
CA GLN A 169 13.75 -15.06 11.05
C GLN A 169 13.46 -14.46 9.67
N ASN A 170 13.34 -13.13 9.55
CA ASN A 170 13.14 -12.47 8.27
C ASN A 170 14.30 -12.71 7.29
N LEU A 171 15.55 -12.68 7.78
CA LEU A 171 16.73 -12.96 6.95
C LEU A 171 16.78 -14.43 6.52
N HIS A 172 16.42 -15.36 7.42
CA HIS A 172 16.35 -16.78 7.10
C HIS A 172 15.23 -17.08 6.09
N THR A 173 14.07 -16.43 6.19
CA THR A 173 13.00 -16.56 5.19
C THR A 173 13.45 -16.00 3.83
N LEU A 174 14.17 -14.88 3.83
CA LEU A 174 14.71 -14.29 2.60
C LEU A 174 15.80 -15.18 1.97
N ALA A 175 16.76 -15.68 2.75
CA ALA A 175 17.90 -16.43 2.25
C ALA A 175 17.66 -17.94 2.11
N GLY A 176 16.65 -18.48 2.82
CA GLY A 176 16.37 -19.91 2.92
C GLY A 176 15.69 -20.50 1.69
N SER A 177 15.15 -19.67 0.80
CA SER A 177 14.60 -20.12 -0.48
C SER A 177 15.27 -19.38 -1.63
N ALA A 178 16.07 -20.11 -2.42
CA ALA A 178 16.68 -19.59 -3.64
C ALA A 178 15.64 -19.00 -4.61
N LEU A 179 14.43 -19.58 -4.63
CA LEU A 179 13.29 -19.05 -5.39
C LEU A 179 12.82 -17.69 -4.87
N SER A 180 12.80 -17.48 -3.56
CA SER A 180 12.42 -16.17 -2.98
C SER A 180 13.45 -15.08 -3.27
N LEU A 181 14.75 -15.41 -3.23
CA LEU A 181 15.84 -14.52 -3.64
C LEU A 181 15.74 -14.17 -5.12
N LEU A 182 15.57 -15.17 -5.99
CA LEU A 182 15.44 -14.97 -7.43
C LEU A 182 14.19 -14.18 -7.78
N ALA A 183 13.05 -14.46 -7.16
CA ALA A 183 11.80 -13.71 -7.37
C ALA A 183 11.96 -12.25 -6.91
N THR A 184 12.59 -12.03 -5.77
CA THR A 184 12.88 -10.68 -5.26
C THR A 184 13.82 -9.92 -6.19
N ALA A 185 14.95 -10.53 -6.55
CA ALA A 185 15.94 -9.91 -7.42
C ALA A 185 15.34 -9.62 -8.80
N GLY A 186 14.55 -10.55 -9.35
CA GLY A 186 13.82 -10.38 -10.61
C GLY A 186 12.82 -9.23 -10.54
N LEU A 187 12.05 -9.12 -9.46
CA LEU A 187 11.09 -8.03 -9.24
C LEU A 187 11.79 -6.66 -9.09
N VAL A 188 12.85 -6.59 -8.29
CA VAL A 188 13.65 -5.36 -8.11
C VAL A 188 14.28 -4.95 -9.43
N LEU A 189 14.86 -5.89 -10.18
CA LEU A 189 15.46 -5.64 -11.48
C LEU A 189 14.41 -5.15 -12.47
N ALA A 190 13.26 -5.82 -12.56
CA ALA A 190 12.14 -5.41 -13.41
C ALA A 190 11.68 -3.99 -13.06
N LEU A 191 11.45 -3.70 -11.79
CA LEU A 191 11.08 -2.36 -11.31
C LEU A 191 12.13 -1.32 -11.70
N VAL A 192 13.42 -1.56 -11.44
CA VAL A 192 14.50 -0.62 -11.79
C VAL A 192 14.56 -0.37 -13.29
N LEU A 193 14.50 -1.41 -14.11
CA LEU A 193 14.56 -1.32 -15.57
C LEU A 193 13.35 -0.58 -16.15
N LEU A 194 12.14 -0.94 -15.72
CA LEU A 194 10.91 -0.25 -16.14
C LEU A 194 10.92 1.22 -15.70
N THR A 195 11.27 1.51 -14.45
CA THR A 195 11.25 2.89 -13.94
C THR A 195 12.26 3.76 -14.68
N ARG A 196 13.46 3.24 -14.97
CA ARG A 196 14.47 3.96 -15.77
C ARG A 196 13.97 4.23 -17.18
N ARG A 197 13.36 3.23 -17.83
CA ARG A 197 12.91 3.35 -19.22
C ARG A 197 11.71 4.30 -19.36
N VAL A 198 10.75 4.21 -18.44
CA VAL A 198 9.60 5.12 -18.36
C VAL A 198 10.05 6.55 -18.05
N ARG A 199 10.99 6.77 -17.13
CA ARG A 199 11.52 8.11 -16.86
C ARG A 199 12.17 8.72 -18.10
N ARG A 200 13.01 7.96 -18.79
CA ARG A 200 13.66 8.43 -20.04
C ARG A 200 12.61 8.83 -21.08
N ALA A 201 11.60 8.00 -21.29
CA ALA A 201 10.53 8.32 -22.24
C ALA A 201 9.63 9.48 -21.80
N ALA A 202 9.38 9.64 -20.50
CA ALA A 202 8.59 10.76 -19.96
C ALA A 202 9.28 12.13 -20.10
N HIS A 203 10.61 12.15 -20.27
CA HIS A 203 11.39 13.35 -20.56
C HIS A 203 11.60 13.60 -22.06
N ALA A 204 11.18 12.69 -22.94
CA ALA A 204 11.25 12.90 -24.37
C ALA A 204 10.11 13.84 -24.83
N PRO A 205 10.40 14.84 -25.68
CA PRO A 205 9.41 15.84 -26.11
C PRO A 205 8.20 15.23 -26.83
N ASP A 206 8.39 14.12 -27.55
CA ASP A 206 7.34 13.52 -28.40
C ASP A 206 6.78 12.21 -27.82
N GLY A 207 7.01 11.93 -26.53
CA GLY A 207 6.70 10.63 -25.91
C GLY A 207 7.75 9.53 -26.15
N GLY A 208 8.77 9.81 -26.98
CA GLY A 208 9.96 8.96 -27.19
C GLY A 208 9.63 7.60 -27.80
N ALA A 209 10.32 6.54 -27.36
CA ALA A 209 10.12 5.17 -27.86
C ALA A 209 8.70 4.60 -27.67
N TYR A 210 7.84 5.30 -26.91
CA TYR A 210 6.45 4.93 -26.66
C TYR A 210 5.45 5.93 -27.28
N ALA A 211 5.90 6.81 -28.19
CA ALA A 211 5.03 7.76 -28.89
C ALA A 211 3.85 7.08 -29.61
N TRP A 212 4.07 5.86 -30.12
CA TRP A 212 3.03 5.03 -30.73
C TRP A 212 1.91 4.65 -29.76
N LEU A 213 2.18 4.60 -28.45
CA LEU A 213 1.20 4.26 -27.43
C LEU A 213 0.36 5.49 -27.04
N SER A 214 0.96 6.68 -27.06
CA SER A 214 0.34 7.94 -26.65
C SER A 214 -0.11 8.82 -27.81
N ASN A 215 -0.13 8.31 -29.05
CA ASN A 215 -0.43 9.07 -30.27
C ASN A 215 0.40 10.37 -30.38
N GLY A 216 1.67 10.32 -30.02
CA GLY A 216 2.60 11.47 -30.02
C GLY A 216 2.40 12.47 -28.87
N VAL A 217 1.43 12.23 -27.97
CA VAL A 217 1.25 13.07 -26.78
C VAL A 217 2.36 12.77 -25.75
N PRO A 218 3.03 13.79 -25.19
CA PRO A 218 4.08 13.57 -24.21
C PRO A 218 3.52 12.85 -22.97
N LEU A 219 4.18 11.77 -22.53
CA LEU A 219 3.78 10.99 -21.35
C LEU A 219 3.73 11.83 -20.06
N ARG A 220 4.36 13.01 -20.03
CA ARG A 220 4.23 13.95 -18.94
C ARG A 220 2.78 14.41 -18.71
N ARG A 221 1.96 14.49 -19.77
CA ARG A 221 0.52 14.84 -19.68
C ARG A 221 -0.32 13.77 -18.97
N LEU A 222 0.21 12.55 -18.81
CA LEU A 222 -0.43 11.53 -17.97
C LEU A 222 -0.54 12.00 -16.51
N GLY A 223 0.40 12.82 -16.04
CA GLY A 223 0.34 13.41 -14.71
C GLY A 223 -0.88 14.32 -14.51
N ASP A 224 -1.39 14.92 -15.59
CA ASP A 224 -2.57 15.78 -15.56
C ASP A 224 -3.87 14.95 -15.72
N ALA A 225 -3.83 13.91 -16.57
CA ALA A 225 -4.96 13.01 -16.79
C ALA A 225 -5.21 12.06 -15.60
N SER A 226 -4.16 11.67 -14.87
CA SER A 226 -4.24 10.73 -13.76
C SER A 226 -3.29 11.14 -12.62
N PRO A 227 -3.58 12.26 -11.93
CA PRO A 227 -2.72 12.82 -10.89
C PRO A 227 -2.50 11.89 -9.69
N MET A 228 -3.39 10.91 -9.47
CA MET A 228 -3.29 9.97 -8.35
C MET A 228 -2.38 8.75 -8.59
N ILE A 229 -1.85 8.52 -9.80
CA ILE A 229 -0.96 7.36 -10.06
C ILE A 229 0.33 7.45 -9.23
N ARG A 230 1.03 8.59 -9.27
CA ARG A 230 2.26 8.77 -8.48
C ARG A 230 1.99 8.68 -6.97
N PRO A 231 0.97 9.37 -6.43
CA PRO A 231 0.54 9.18 -5.04
C PRO A 231 0.27 7.74 -4.65
N ALA A 232 -0.43 6.97 -5.49
CA ALA A 232 -0.72 5.56 -5.24
C ALA A 232 0.56 4.73 -5.11
N VAL A 233 1.52 4.92 -6.02
CA VAL A 233 2.82 4.21 -5.98
C VAL A 233 3.60 4.54 -4.72
N VAL A 234 3.64 5.82 -4.32
CA VAL A 234 4.35 6.24 -3.10
C VAL A 234 3.67 5.66 -1.86
N ALA A 235 2.33 5.74 -1.79
CA ALA A 235 1.57 5.17 -0.68
C ALA A 235 1.76 3.65 -0.58
N LEU A 236 1.69 2.93 -1.71
CA LEU A 236 1.97 1.50 -1.77
C LEU A 236 3.36 1.15 -1.25
N ALA A 237 4.39 1.90 -1.66
CA ALA A 237 5.75 1.69 -1.20
C ALA A 237 5.88 1.89 0.32
N VAL A 238 5.17 2.88 0.88
CA VAL A 238 5.13 3.12 2.33
C VAL A 238 4.41 1.98 3.05
N VAL A 239 3.21 1.58 2.60
CA VAL A 239 2.45 0.49 3.23
C VAL A 239 3.24 -0.82 3.20
N LEU A 240 3.70 -1.23 2.02
CA LEU A 240 4.43 -2.49 1.85
C LEU A 240 5.79 -2.47 2.55
N GLY A 241 6.48 -1.32 2.56
CA GLY A 241 7.77 -1.16 3.24
C GLY A 241 7.66 -1.24 4.75
N ILE A 242 6.66 -0.58 5.35
CA ILE A 242 6.42 -0.68 6.80
C ILE A 242 5.92 -2.08 7.16
N ALA A 243 4.98 -2.64 6.40
CA ALA A 243 4.48 -3.98 6.65
C ALA A 243 5.58 -5.05 6.53
N PHE A 244 6.49 -4.92 5.56
CA PHE A 244 7.70 -5.74 5.47
C PHE A 244 8.55 -5.67 6.74
N ALA A 245 8.72 -4.48 7.32
CA ALA A 245 9.55 -4.27 8.49
C ALA A 245 8.91 -4.76 9.80
N VAL A 246 7.59 -4.65 9.92
CA VAL A 246 6.85 -4.97 11.15
C VAL A 246 6.49 -6.45 11.26
N ASN A 247 6.28 -7.12 10.11
CA ASN A 247 5.80 -8.50 10.08
C ASN A 247 6.94 -9.52 9.98
N ASP A 248 6.65 -10.74 10.46
CA ASP A 248 7.60 -11.87 10.48
C ASP A 248 7.62 -12.66 9.16
N SER A 249 6.83 -12.24 8.15
CA SER A 249 6.77 -12.88 6.82
C SER A 249 7.81 -12.35 5.83
N GLY A 250 8.67 -11.43 6.26
CA GLY A 250 9.73 -10.85 5.44
C GLY A 250 9.23 -10.43 4.05
N ILE A 251 9.92 -10.90 3.01
CA ILE A 251 9.74 -10.45 1.62
C ILE A 251 8.41 -10.86 0.97
N VAL A 252 7.66 -11.78 1.59
CA VAL A 252 6.40 -12.27 1.04
C VAL A 252 5.40 -11.12 0.89
N ILE A 253 5.33 -10.21 1.86
CA ILE A 253 4.41 -9.07 1.84
C ILE A 253 4.63 -8.17 0.61
N PRO A 254 5.83 -7.61 0.39
CA PRO A 254 6.04 -6.77 -0.79
C PRO A 254 5.93 -7.57 -2.09
N ALA A 255 6.37 -8.83 -2.15
CA ALA A 255 6.25 -9.64 -3.36
C ALA A 255 4.77 -9.87 -3.76
N VAL A 256 3.93 -10.26 -2.80
CA VAL A 256 2.50 -10.51 -3.02
C VAL A 256 1.75 -9.21 -3.32
N GLY A 257 2.01 -8.15 -2.55
CA GLY A 257 1.40 -6.85 -2.76
C GLY A 257 1.73 -6.28 -4.14
N LEU A 258 2.99 -6.42 -4.59
CA LEU A 258 3.41 -6.03 -5.93
C LEU A 258 2.82 -6.95 -7.02
N GLY A 259 2.60 -8.24 -6.74
CA GLY A 259 1.94 -9.16 -7.65
C GLY A 259 0.54 -8.69 -8.09
N VAL A 260 -0.19 -8.00 -7.21
CA VAL A 260 -1.47 -7.35 -7.55
C VAL A 260 -1.27 -5.92 -8.04
N ALA A 261 -0.42 -5.14 -7.36
CA ALA A 261 -0.30 -3.73 -7.67
C ALA A 261 0.30 -3.46 -9.06
N PHE A 262 1.30 -4.24 -9.46
CA PHE A 262 2.04 -4.05 -10.70
C PHE A 262 1.15 -4.18 -11.96
N PRO A 263 0.38 -5.27 -12.17
CA PRO A 263 -0.49 -5.37 -13.35
C PRO A 263 -1.58 -4.29 -13.35
N LEU A 264 -2.15 -3.93 -12.18
CA LEU A 264 -3.15 -2.88 -12.08
C LEU A 264 -2.58 -1.49 -12.40
N LEU A 265 -1.36 -1.19 -11.94
CA LEU A 265 -0.68 0.06 -12.26
C LEU A 265 -0.33 0.14 -13.75
N ILE A 266 0.10 -0.97 -14.36
CA ILE A 266 0.31 -1.04 -15.81
C ILE A 266 -1.00 -0.78 -16.55
N ALA A 267 -2.08 -1.48 -16.20
CA ALA A 267 -3.38 -1.32 -16.83
C ALA A 267 -3.92 0.11 -16.69
N ALA A 268 -3.83 0.70 -15.48
CA ALA A 268 -4.25 2.08 -15.22
C ALA A 268 -3.41 3.10 -15.99
N THR A 269 -2.10 2.86 -16.10
CA THR A 269 -1.18 3.71 -16.87
C THR A 269 -1.46 3.61 -18.36
N ALA A 270 -1.61 2.40 -18.89
CA ALA A 270 -1.92 2.15 -20.30
C ALA A 270 -3.27 2.76 -20.69
N ASN A 271 -4.32 2.55 -19.88
CA ASN A 271 -5.63 3.15 -20.11
C ASN A 271 -5.56 4.69 -20.05
N GLY A 272 -4.81 5.24 -19.07
CA GLY A 272 -4.59 6.68 -18.98
C GLY A 272 -3.89 7.25 -20.21
N ILE A 273 -2.94 6.50 -20.79
CA ILE A 273 -2.23 6.89 -22.02
C ILE A 273 -3.15 6.84 -23.23
N LEU A 274 -3.97 5.78 -23.38
CA LEU A 274 -4.92 5.64 -24.50
C LEU A 274 -5.99 6.75 -24.51
N LEU A 275 -6.33 7.29 -23.35
CA LEU A 275 -7.28 8.40 -23.21
C LEU A 275 -6.65 9.77 -23.49
N LEU A 276 -5.32 9.86 -23.67
CA LEU A 276 -4.67 11.09 -24.11
C LEU A 276 -4.97 11.31 -25.60
N ARG A 277 -5.83 12.29 -25.90
CA ARG A 277 -6.08 12.72 -27.28
C ARG A 277 -5.12 13.85 -27.69
N PRO A 278 -4.61 13.86 -28.93
CA PRO A 278 -3.95 15.02 -29.52
C PRO A 278 -4.91 16.23 -29.54
N GLU A 279 -4.37 17.43 -29.36
CA GLU A 279 -5.17 18.67 -29.43
C GLU A 279 -5.80 18.90 -30.82
N ARG A 280 -5.28 18.24 -31.87
CA ARG A 280 -5.83 18.30 -33.24
C ARG A 280 -7.23 17.67 -33.38
N ASP A 281 -7.66 16.83 -32.45
CA ASP A 281 -8.96 16.15 -32.51
C ASP A 281 -10.04 16.84 -31.64
N ARG A 282 -9.74 18.01 -31.06
CA ARG A 282 -10.77 18.84 -30.40
C ARG A 282 -11.48 19.65 -31.48
N GLU A 283 -12.65 19.16 -31.90
CA GLU A 283 -13.56 19.90 -32.77
C GLU A 283 -13.74 21.34 -32.22
N PRO A 284 -13.51 22.39 -33.02
CA PRO A 284 -13.78 23.75 -32.58
C PRO A 284 -15.28 23.87 -32.23
N PRO A 285 -15.64 24.67 -31.21
CA PRO A 285 -17.04 24.88 -30.89
C PRO A 285 -17.78 25.36 -32.15
N PRO A 286 -18.98 24.84 -32.45
CA PRO A 286 -19.73 25.26 -33.62
C PRO A 286 -19.89 26.78 -33.55
N HIS A 287 -19.38 27.46 -34.59
CA HIS A 287 -19.52 28.90 -34.73
C HIS A 287 -21.01 29.25 -34.58
N ALA A 288 -21.33 30.10 -33.61
CA ALA A 288 -22.65 30.71 -33.55
C ALA A 288 -22.83 31.55 -34.84
N PRO A 289 -23.90 31.36 -35.61
CA PRO A 289 -24.18 32.21 -36.75
C PRO A 289 -24.39 33.67 -36.28
N GLU A 290 -23.80 34.59 -37.03
CA GLU A 290 -23.84 36.05 -36.82
C GLU A 290 -25.27 36.62 -36.75
#